data_AF-A0A7R9VJR1-F1
#
_entry.id   AF-A0A7R9VJR1-F1
#
_cell.length_a   1.000
_cell.length_b   1.000
_cell.length_c   1.000
_cell.angle_alpha   90.00
_cell.angle_beta   90.00
_cell.angle_gamma   90.00
#
_symmetry.space_group_name_H-M   'P 1'
#
loop_
_entity.id
_entity.type
_entity.pdbx_description
1 polymer ?
#
loop_
_entity_poly.entity_id
_entity_poly.type
_entity_poly.pdbx_seq_one_letter_code
_entity_poly.pdbx_strand_id
1 'polypeptide(L)'
;MASTPYEEFLSRAIATGKQYDDLPPRIQIVLSPQDWKTRVKDQCIVKGLSWDVCLASTVCGEQEYYDDLIKACKGWMRMYPYHLADYVCRVKRITAYKYYCDLLASMLAEEASYDRMPNFTAADAVRVLGIGRNEYISALNALKGRRLMWRMNPRGLAREVLPAEPLPPQLQPWWQVKVVNVAEAEYRELSAEEVANLKTANLPQPACVRDLDPLMLLQLYRRGLVYFDVVVSPDDRFRIPPLEGFVSNRTPAAGEAADPLEALLYSVFVASSEGLRVGDLSRILNVGLRDVTTALSLAARLGFATRLEDAPPMATRTATLGVQSLIDLDEDEGGGRGDGGAGRGCTDARAAWEGHAAGLPAERSQPAAYSQCPAQGPRTHPPTPQSPVSRGGGGDGGGG
;
A
#
# COMPACT_ATOMS: atom_id res chain seq x y z
N MET A 1 -18.38 -16.14 -6.66
CA MET A 1 -19.75 -16.67 -6.81
C MET A 1 -20.69 -15.49 -6.99
N ALA A 2 -21.86 -15.65 -7.61
CA ALA A 2 -22.89 -14.61 -7.57
C ALA A 2 -23.38 -14.46 -6.12
N SER A 3 -23.67 -13.23 -5.69
CA SER A 3 -24.32 -13.02 -4.39
C SER A 3 -25.75 -13.56 -4.44
N THR A 4 -26.27 -14.06 -3.32
CA THR A 4 -27.69 -14.38 -3.24
C THR A 4 -28.49 -13.09 -3.03
N PRO A 5 -29.75 -12.99 -3.47
CA PRO A 5 -30.60 -11.82 -3.20
C PRO A 5 -30.75 -11.51 -1.70
N TYR A 6 -30.54 -12.51 -0.85
CA TYR A 6 -30.48 -12.36 0.61
C TYR A 6 -29.21 -11.66 1.08
N GLU A 7 -28.02 -12.12 0.65
CA GLU A 7 -26.75 -11.46 1.01
C GLU A 7 -26.58 -10.09 0.33
N GLU A 8 -27.20 -9.85 -0.84
CA GLU A 8 -27.32 -8.51 -1.43
C GLU A 8 -28.19 -7.58 -0.57
N PHE A 9 -29.34 -8.08 -0.07
CA PHE A 9 -30.20 -7.32 0.84
C PHE A 9 -29.47 -6.95 2.13
N LEU A 10 -28.77 -7.91 2.77
CA LEU A 10 -27.99 -7.63 3.98
C LEU A 10 -26.84 -6.64 3.68
N SER A 11 -26.08 -6.88 2.60
CA SER A 11 -24.98 -6.01 2.17
C SER A 11 -25.43 -4.57 1.91
N ARG A 12 -26.66 -4.38 1.40
CA ARG A 12 -27.29 -3.07 1.20
C ARG A 12 -27.78 -2.48 2.53
N ALA A 13 -28.44 -3.26 3.38
CA ALA A 13 -28.95 -2.80 4.67
C ALA A 13 -27.83 -2.21 5.55
N ILE A 14 -26.70 -2.93 5.65
CA ILE A 14 -25.48 -2.51 6.36
C ILE A 14 -24.89 -1.25 5.70
N ALA A 15 -24.79 -1.21 4.37
CA ALA A 15 -24.31 -0.02 3.64
C ALA A 15 -25.22 1.21 3.79
N THR A 16 -26.51 1.03 4.10
CA THR A 16 -27.45 2.10 4.44
C THR A 16 -27.57 2.40 5.94
N GLY A 17 -26.74 1.77 6.80
CA GLY A 17 -26.71 2.05 8.25
C GLY A 17 -27.93 1.59 9.04
N LYS A 18 -28.75 0.67 8.51
CA LYS A 18 -29.88 0.06 9.25
C LYS A 18 -29.38 -0.69 10.48
N GLN A 19 -30.11 -0.65 11.59
CA GLN A 19 -29.83 -1.50 12.74
C GLN A 19 -30.57 -2.85 12.63
N TYR A 20 -30.31 -3.77 13.57
CA TYR A 20 -30.95 -5.10 13.57
C TYR A 20 -32.47 -5.01 13.69
N ASP A 21 -32.96 -4.10 14.52
CA ASP A 21 -34.39 -3.91 14.79
C ASP A 21 -35.13 -3.28 13.59
N ASP A 22 -34.41 -2.60 12.68
CA ASP A 22 -34.92 -2.06 11.41
C ASP A 22 -35.02 -3.10 10.27
N LEU A 23 -34.61 -4.34 10.52
CA LEU A 23 -34.69 -5.42 9.55
C LEU A 23 -36.13 -5.96 9.46
N PRO A 24 -36.62 -6.35 8.26
CA PRO A 24 -37.93 -6.97 8.15
C PRO A 24 -38.05 -8.23 9.03
N PRO A 25 -39.18 -8.49 9.72
CA PRO A 25 -39.29 -9.62 10.66
C PRO A 25 -38.92 -10.98 10.06
N ARG A 26 -39.21 -11.21 8.76
CA ARG A 26 -38.80 -12.41 8.01
C ARG A 26 -37.28 -12.65 7.96
N ILE A 27 -36.46 -11.61 8.19
CA ILE A 27 -35.01 -11.66 8.26
C ILE A 27 -34.57 -11.94 9.70
N GLN A 28 -35.16 -11.25 10.69
CA GLN A 28 -34.90 -11.46 12.13
C GLN A 28 -35.25 -12.90 12.59
N ILE A 29 -36.16 -13.58 11.89
CA ILE A 29 -36.47 -15.01 12.13
C ILE A 29 -35.33 -15.95 11.70
N VAL A 30 -34.53 -15.59 10.69
CA VAL A 30 -33.48 -16.46 10.09
C VAL A 30 -32.05 -15.98 10.34
N LEU A 31 -31.87 -14.80 10.94
CA LEU A 31 -30.60 -14.17 11.24
C LEU A 31 -30.60 -13.77 12.71
N SER A 32 -29.74 -14.37 13.54
CA SER A 32 -29.68 -13.97 14.95
C SER A 32 -29.07 -12.56 15.09
N PRO A 33 -29.32 -11.86 16.23
CA PRO A 33 -28.64 -10.60 16.52
C PRO A 33 -27.11 -10.74 16.47
N GLN A 34 -26.56 -11.89 16.90
CA GLN A 34 -25.13 -12.14 16.90
C GLN A 34 -24.57 -12.34 15.48
N ASP A 35 -25.27 -13.07 14.62
CA ASP A 35 -24.88 -13.24 13.21
C ASP A 35 -24.92 -11.92 12.43
N TRP A 36 -25.84 -11.03 12.79
CA TRP A 36 -25.87 -9.66 12.28
C TRP A 36 -24.66 -8.85 12.76
N LYS A 37 -24.34 -8.85 14.06
CA LYS A 37 -23.14 -8.17 14.60
C LYS A 37 -21.86 -8.60 13.87
N THR A 38 -21.69 -9.91 13.66
CA THR A 38 -20.56 -10.47 12.90
C THR A 38 -20.55 -9.95 11.46
N ARG A 39 -21.66 -10.08 10.71
CA ARG A 39 -21.75 -9.59 9.31
C ARG A 39 -21.48 -8.08 9.21
N VAL A 40 -21.98 -7.27 10.13
CA VAL A 40 -21.73 -5.82 10.17
C VAL A 40 -20.24 -5.53 10.36
N LYS A 41 -19.59 -6.16 11.35
CA LYS A 41 -18.15 -6.00 11.60
C LYS A 41 -17.34 -6.43 10.37
N ASP A 42 -17.58 -7.63 9.87
CA ASP A 42 -16.84 -8.20 8.74
C ASP A 42 -16.95 -7.35 7.47
N GLN A 43 -18.17 -6.88 7.12
CA GLN A 43 -18.34 -6.07 5.91
C GLN A 43 -17.72 -4.67 6.04
N CYS A 44 -17.70 -4.08 7.24
CA CYS A 44 -17.00 -2.81 7.49
C CYS A 44 -15.47 -2.97 7.42
N ILE A 45 -14.93 -4.07 7.97
CA ILE A 45 -13.50 -4.42 7.91
C ILE A 45 -13.07 -4.70 6.47
N VAL A 46 -13.82 -5.49 5.70
CA VAL A 46 -13.54 -5.77 4.27
C VAL A 46 -13.46 -4.47 3.46
N LYS A 47 -14.32 -3.49 3.78
CA LYS A 47 -14.33 -2.14 3.18
C LYS A 47 -13.29 -1.18 3.75
N GLY A 48 -12.58 -1.55 4.82
CA GLY A 48 -11.58 -0.70 5.47
C GLY A 48 -12.14 0.59 6.07
N LEU A 49 -13.40 0.57 6.53
CA LEU A 49 -14.08 1.77 7.06
C LEU A 49 -13.53 2.15 8.44
N SER A 50 -13.59 3.44 8.77
CA SER A 50 -13.33 3.94 10.13
C SER A 50 -14.52 3.64 11.04
N TRP A 51 -14.25 3.25 12.29
CA TRP A 51 -15.27 2.75 13.23
C TRP A 51 -16.38 3.78 13.51
N ASP A 52 -15.99 5.02 13.75
CA ASP A 52 -16.82 6.19 14.08
C ASP A 52 -17.85 6.56 13.01
N VAL A 53 -17.57 6.27 11.73
CA VAL A 53 -18.45 6.60 10.60
C VAL A 53 -19.23 5.41 10.05
N CYS A 54 -19.10 4.22 10.64
CA CYS A 54 -19.72 3.01 10.12
C CYS A 54 -20.54 2.25 11.17
N LEU A 55 -21.43 1.36 10.69
CA LEU A 55 -22.36 0.61 11.52
C LEU A 55 -21.66 -0.34 12.52
N ALA A 56 -20.36 -0.60 12.37
CA ALA A 56 -19.57 -1.33 13.37
C ALA A 56 -19.67 -0.70 14.79
N SER A 57 -19.80 0.63 14.86
CA SER A 57 -19.97 1.37 16.12
C SER A 57 -21.22 1.01 16.94
N THR A 58 -22.26 0.44 16.31
CA THR A 58 -23.48 -0.01 17.02
C THR A 58 -23.43 -1.47 17.46
N VAL A 59 -22.39 -2.22 17.07
CA VAL A 59 -22.32 -3.69 17.27
C VAL A 59 -21.10 -4.17 18.06
N CYS A 60 -19.96 -3.48 17.97
CA CYS A 60 -18.70 -3.85 18.62
C CYS A 60 -17.91 -2.62 19.11
N GLY A 61 -17.01 -2.83 20.07
CA GLY A 61 -16.18 -1.76 20.61
C GLY A 61 -15.08 -1.33 19.65
N GLU A 62 -14.70 -0.04 19.68
CA GLU A 62 -13.67 0.53 18.79
C GLU A 62 -12.35 -0.26 18.83
N GLN A 63 -11.87 -0.58 20.04
CA GLN A 63 -10.63 -1.34 20.23
C GLN A 63 -10.69 -2.73 19.56
N GLU A 64 -11.81 -3.45 19.72
CA GLU A 64 -12.06 -4.77 19.12
C GLU A 64 -12.08 -4.68 17.60
N TYR A 65 -12.84 -3.72 17.06
CA TYR A 65 -12.95 -3.48 15.62
C TYR A 65 -11.57 -3.27 14.97
N TYR A 66 -10.73 -2.41 15.55
CA TYR A 66 -9.41 -2.15 14.99
C TYR A 66 -8.39 -3.28 15.21
N ASP A 67 -8.54 -4.12 16.25
CA ASP A 67 -7.72 -5.33 16.38
C ASP A 67 -8.04 -6.35 15.27
N ASP A 68 -9.32 -6.63 15.03
CA ASP A 68 -9.73 -7.52 13.94
C ASP A 68 -9.45 -6.91 12.56
N LEU A 69 -9.59 -5.60 12.37
CA LEU A 69 -9.25 -4.90 11.12
C LEU A 69 -7.76 -5.04 10.78
N ILE A 70 -6.87 -4.73 11.72
CA ILE A 70 -5.42 -4.80 11.49
C ILE A 70 -4.97 -6.25 11.25
N LYS A 71 -5.57 -7.20 11.97
CA LYS A 71 -5.37 -8.65 11.79
C LYS A 71 -5.83 -9.12 10.41
N ALA A 72 -6.99 -8.67 9.93
CA ALA A 72 -7.50 -8.99 8.60
C ALA A 72 -6.65 -8.36 7.49
N CYS A 73 -6.31 -7.07 7.60
CA CYS A 73 -5.39 -6.39 6.67
C CYS A 73 -4.05 -7.12 6.55
N LYS A 74 -3.43 -7.55 7.67
CA LYS A 74 -2.20 -8.37 7.64
C LYS A 74 -2.44 -9.73 6.97
N GLY A 75 -3.52 -10.44 7.32
CA GLY A 75 -3.85 -11.74 6.73
C GLY A 75 -4.10 -11.71 5.22
N TRP A 76 -4.64 -10.61 4.70
CA TRP A 76 -4.84 -10.37 3.26
C TRP A 76 -3.60 -9.79 2.55
N MET A 77 -2.55 -9.45 3.30
CA MET A 77 -1.36 -8.69 2.84
C MET A 77 -1.73 -7.33 2.23
N ARG A 78 -2.74 -6.64 2.78
CA ARG A 78 -3.08 -5.26 2.38
C ARG A 78 -2.05 -4.25 2.92
N MET A 79 -2.01 -3.07 2.31
CA MET A 79 -1.23 -1.93 2.79
C MET A 79 -1.60 -1.56 4.23
N TYR A 80 -0.68 -0.86 4.90
CA TYR A 80 -0.99 -0.15 6.14
C TYR A 80 -2.13 0.86 5.92
N PRO A 81 -3.18 0.89 6.76
CA PRO A 81 -4.34 1.75 6.56
C PRO A 81 -4.06 3.20 7.00
N TYR A 82 -3.33 3.96 6.18
CA TYR A 82 -2.96 5.36 6.48
C TYR A 82 -4.17 6.27 6.73
N HIS A 83 -5.31 6.00 6.11
CA HIS A 83 -6.57 6.73 6.31
C HIS A 83 -7.22 6.48 7.67
N LEU A 84 -6.72 5.51 8.45
CA LEU A 84 -7.13 5.19 9.81
C LEU A 84 -6.02 5.53 10.83
N ALA A 85 -4.97 6.25 10.42
CA ALA A 85 -3.75 6.46 11.22
C ALA A 85 -3.97 7.23 12.53
N ASP A 86 -4.98 8.10 12.65
CA ASP A 86 -5.29 8.77 13.93
C ASP A 86 -5.74 7.79 15.03
N TYR A 87 -6.27 6.63 14.66
CA TYR A 87 -6.47 5.52 15.60
C TYR A 87 -5.30 4.53 15.57
N VAL A 88 -4.94 4.02 14.39
CA VAL A 88 -3.97 2.92 14.24
C VAL A 88 -2.54 3.33 14.65
N CYS A 89 -2.10 4.54 14.32
CA CYS A 89 -0.76 5.04 14.65
C CYS A 89 -0.72 5.70 16.02
N ARG A 90 -1.67 6.60 16.30
CA ARG A 90 -1.67 7.44 17.51
C ARG A 90 -2.22 6.72 18.74
N VAL A 91 -3.36 6.04 18.65
CA VAL A 91 -3.98 5.33 19.79
C VAL A 91 -3.39 3.93 19.97
N LYS A 92 -3.41 3.09 18.93
CA LYS A 92 -2.87 1.71 18.98
C LYS A 92 -1.34 1.64 18.98
N ARG A 93 -0.62 2.75 18.75
CA ARG A 93 0.85 2.84 18.64
C ARG A 93 1.47 1.92 17.56
N ILE A 94 0.69 1.51 16.55
CA ILE A 94 1.12 0.68 15.42
C ILE A 94 1.48 1.60 14.25
N THR A 95 2.76 1.89 14.10
CA THR A 95 3.31 2.60 12.92
C THR A 95 3.33 1.68 11.70
N ALA A 96 3.41 2.25 10.49
CA ALA A 96 3.61 1.50 9.25
C ALA A 96 4.84 0.56 9.34
N TYR A 97 5.93 1.04 9.95
CA TYR A 97 7.12 0.25 10.28
C TYR A 97 6.77 -1.04 11.05
N LYS A 98 6.12 -0.92 12.23
CA LYS A 98 5.70 -2.09 13.02
C LYS A 98 4.75 -3.01 12.24
N TYR A 99 3.85 -2.44 11.45
CA TYR A 99 2.91 -3.18 10.62
C TYR A 99 3.62 -4.07 9.58
N TYR A 100 4.56 -3.52 8.81
CA TYR A 100 5.28 -4.28 7.79
C TYR A 100 6.30 -5.26 8.39
N CYS A 101 6.95 -4.93 9.51
CA CYS A 101 7.80 -5.90 10.22
C CYS A 101 6.99 -7.10 10.70
N ASP A 102 5.77 -6.92 11.23
CA ASP A 102 4.89 -8.03 11.60
C ASP A 102 4.40 -8.84 10.38
N LEU A 103 4.09 -8.15 9.27
CA LEU A 103 3.63 -8.77 8.03
C LEU A 103 4.72 -9.67 7.43
N LEU A 104 5.91 -9.12 7.23
CA LEU A 104 7.05 -9.86 6.70
C LEU A 104 7.53 -10.95 7.68
N ALA A 105 7.54 -10.71 8.99
CA ALA A 105 7.86 -11.76 9.96
C ALA A 105 6.87 -12.93 9.93
N SER A 106 5.60 -12.68 9.58
CA SER A 106 4.59 -13.72 9.39
C SER A 106 4.78 -14.46 8.06
N MET A 107 5.01 -13.74 6.96
CA MET A 107 5.31 -14.34 5.65
C MET A 107 6.58 -15.20 5.69
N LEU A 108 7.65 -14.71 6.33
CA LEU A 108 8.88 -15.48 6.56
C LEU A 108 8.58 -16.74 7.36
N ALA A 109 7.82 -16.65 8.46
CA ALA A 109 7.45 -17.80 9.31
C ALA A 109 6.58 -18.85 8.60
N GLU A 110 5.79 -18.44 7.60
CA GLU A 110 5.02 -19.32 6.71
C GLU A 110 5.84 -19.84 5.51
N GLU A 111 7.11 -19.41 5.37
CA GLU A 111 7.95 -19.57 4.18
C GLU A 111 7.28 -19.14 2.87
N ALA A 112 6.38 -18.16 2.96
CA ALA A 112 5.57 -17.65 1.86
C ALA A 112 6.43 -17.02 0.76
N SER A 113 6.03 -17.18 -0.51
CA SER A 113 6.62 -16.37 -1.59
C SER A 113 6.28 -14.90 -1.41
N TYR A 114 7.27 -14.02 -1.65
CA TYR A 114 7.09 -12.57 -1.72
C TYR A 114 6.00 -12.19 -2.74
N ASP A 115 5.90 -12.95 -3.83
CA ASP A 115 4.97 -12.72 -4.94
C ASP A 115 3.48 -12.93 -4.58
N ARG A 116 3.18 -13.33 -3.32
CA ARG A 116 1.82 -13.30 -2.75
C ARG A 116 1.36 -11.88 -2.35
N MET A 117 2.29 -10.94 -2.20
CA MET A 117 2.01 -9.58 -1.74
C MET A 117 1.48 -8.71 -2.90
N PRO A 118 0.39 -7.93 -2.72
CA PRO A 118 -0.06 -6.92 -3.68
C PRO A 118 1.03 -5.91 -4.04
N ASN A 119 1.03 -5.43 -5.29
CA ASN A 119 2.06 -4.51 -5.78
C ASN A 119 2.19 -3.25 -4.92
N PHE A 120 1.08 -2.65 -4.49
CA PHE A 120 1.10 -1.46 -3.64
C PHE A 120 1.59 -1.74 -2.21
N THR A 121 1.23 -2.90 -1.64
CA THR A 121 1.79 -3.35 -0.34
C THR A 121 3.30 -3.56 -0.45
N ALA A 122 3.78 -4.17 -1.54
CA ALA A 122 5.19 -4.41 -1.78
C ALA A 122 5.97 -3.10 -1.97
N ALA A 123 5.43 -2.16 -2.76
CA ALA A 123 6.01 -0.82 -2.93
C ALA A 123 6.12 -0.07 -1.60
N ASP A 124 5.10 -0.15 -0.73
CA ASP A 124 5.14 0.50 0.58
C ASP A 124 6.07 -0.21 1.58
N ALA A 125 6.17 -1.54 1.52
CA ALA A 125 7.12 -2.32 2.31
C ALA A 125 8.59 -1.98 1.93
N VAL A 126 8.88 -1.84 0.63
CA VAL A 126 10.17 -1.31 0.13
C VAL A 126 10.39 0.11 0.66
N ARG A 127 9.41 1.00 0.55
CA ARG A 127 9.52 2.40 0.98
C ARG A 127 9.75 2.57 2.48
N VAL A 128 9.19 1.68 3.31
CA VAL A 128 9.27 1.77 4.78
C VAL A 128 10.44 0.97 5.37
N LEU A 129 10.80 -0.18 4.78
CA LEU A 129 11.80 -1.12 5.32
C LEU A 129 13.03 -1.35 4.42
N GLY A 130 12.97 -0.96 3.15
CA GLY A 130 14.00 -1.31 2.17
C GLY A 130 13.97 -2.78 1.72
N ILE A 131 12.94 -3.54 2.09
CA ILE A 131 12.82 -4.96 1.72
C ILE A 131 12.02 -5.10 0.44
N GLY A 132 12.74 -5.26 -0.67
CA GLY A 132 12.18 -5.78 -1.91
C GLY A 132 12.21 -7.30 -1.97
N ARG A 133 11.96 -7.82 -3.17
CA ARG A 133 11.89 -9.26 -3.45
C ARG A 133 13.20 -9.99 -3.15
N ASN A 134 14.33 -9.38 -3.51
CA ASN A 134 15.65 -9.99 -3.39
C ASN A 134 16.12 -10.02 -1.93
N GLU A 135 15.83 -8.95 -1.19
CA GLU A 135 16.13 -8.76 0.22
C GLU A 135 15.33 -9.75 1.07
N TYR A 136 14.04 -9.93 0.75
CA TYR A 136 13.19 -10.95 1.36
C TYR A 136 13.69 -12.37 1.09
N ILE A 137 14.06 -12.70 -0.15
CA ILE A 137 14.63 -14.01 -0.51
C ILE A 137 15.94 -14.27 0.24
N SER A 138 16.80 -13.24 0.37
CA SER A 138 18.04 -13.31 1.15
C SER A 138 17.76 -13.59 2.63
N ALA A 139 16.83 -12.84 3.25
CA ALA A 139 16.42 -13.05 4.64
C ALA A 139 15.83 -14.45 4.87
N LEU A 140 14.95 -14.93 3.98
CA LEU A 140 14.37 -16.27 4.06
C LEU A 140 15.43 -17.37 3.94
N ASN A 141 16.42 -17.19 3.07
CA ASN A 141 17.54 -18.14 2.93
C ASN A 141 18.46 -18.14 4.16
N ALA A 142 18.74 -16.98 4.76
CA ALA A 142 19.50 -16.87 6.00
C ALA A 142 18.80 -17.59 7.17
N LEU A 143 17.48 -17.50 7.27
CA LEU A 143 16.66 -18.23 8.24
C LEU A 143 16.69 -19.74 7.99
N LYS A 144 16.57 -20.18 6.72
CA LYS A 144 16.64 -21.60 6.32
C LYS A 144 18.00 -22.25 6.59
N GLY A 145 19.07 -21.48 6.73
CA GLY A 145 20.35 -21.94 7.27
C GLY A 145 20.26 -22.39 8.74
N ARG A 146 19.42 -21.75 9.55
CA ARG A 146 19.28 -21.97 11.01
C ARG A 146 18.25 -23.06 11.37
N ARG A 147 18.22 -24.15 10.58
CA ARG A 147 17.14 -25.17 10.49
C ARG A 147 16.49 -25.62 11.81
N LEU A 148 17.26 -25.82 12.88
CA LEU A 148 16.72 -26.31 14.16
C LEU A 148 16.00 -25.20 14.93
N MET A 149 16.66 -24.06 15.14
CA MET A 149 16.10 -22.93 15.89
C MET A 149 14.90 -22.31 15.15
N TRP A 150 14.96 -22.28 13.80
CA TRP A 150 13.88 -21.82 12.94
C TRP A 150 12.54 -22.52 13.23
N ARG A 151 12.57 -23.85 13.43
CA ARG A 151 11.37 -24.64 13.74
C ARG A 151 10.82 -24.43 15.15
N MET A 152 11.60 -23.83 16.06
CA MET A 152 11.21 -23.61 17.46
C MET A 152 10.74 -22.18 17.74
N ASN A 153 11.32 -21.18 17.05
CA ASN A 153 10.93 -19.77 17.21
C ASN A 153 10.99 -19.00 15.88
N PRO A 154 10.13 -19.31 14.90
CA PRO A 154 10.19 -18.69 13.58
C PRO A 154 9.90 -17.18 13.64
N ARG A 155 8.91 -16.73 14.43
CA ARG A 155 8.57 -15.30 14.53
C ARG A 155 9.63 -14.46 15.26
N GLY A 156 10.37 -15.04 16.22
CA GLY A 156 11.50 -14.37 16.86
C GLY A 156 12.67 -14.20 15.90
N LEU A 157 13.12 -15.31 15.29
CA LEU A 157 14.22 -15.30 14.32
C LEU A 157 13.89 -14.44 13.09
N ALA A 158 12.64 -14.44 12.63
CA ALA A 158 12.22 -13.58 11.52
C ALA A 158 12.37 -12.08 11.86
N ARG A 159 12.27 -11.67 13.12
CA ARG A 159 12.55 -10.28 13.54
C ARG A 159 14.04 -9.97 13.66
N GLU A 160 14.93 -10.97 13.78
CA GLU A 160 16.39 -10.75 13.76
C GLU A 160 16.93 -10.42 12.36
N VAL A 161 16.23 -10.81 11.30
CA VAL A 161 16.64 -10.58 9.89
C VAL A 161 15.90 -9.42 9.23
N LEU A 162 15.04 -8.71 9.96
CA LEU A 162 14.38 -7.49 9.54
C LEU A 162 15.16 -6.26 10.06
N PRO A 163 15.05 -5.09 9.42
CA PRO A 163 15.59 -3.83 9.94
C PRO A 163 15.18 -3.56 11.39
N ALA A 164 16.08 -2.96 12.16
CA ALA A 164 15.81 -2.50 13.52
C ALA A 164 15.06 -1.15 13.57
N GLU A 165 15.09 -0.40 12.47
CA GLU A 165 14.50 0.94 12.32
C GLU A 165 13.88 1.12 10.93
N PRO A 166 12.93 2.05 10.74
CA PRO A 166 12.42 2.40 9.42
C PRO A 166 13.44 3.17 8.56
N LEU A 167 13.30 3.08 7.24
CA LEU A 167 14.02 3.96 6.33
C LEU A 167 13.59 5.43 6.51
N PRO A 168 14.51 6.41 6.28
CA PRO A 168 14.16 7.82 6.21
C PRO A 168 13.10 8.08 5.12
N PRO A 169 11.94 8.68 5.45
CA PRO A 169 10.86 8.88 4.49
C PRO A 169 11.14 10.09 3.58
N GLN A 170 10.72 10.00 2.31
CA GLN A 170 10.77 11.10 1.34
C GLN A 170 9.63 12.11 1.61
N LEU A 171 9.79 12.91 2.67
CA LEU A 171 8.81 13.89 3.11
C LEU A 171 8.66 15.06 2.13
N GLN A 172 7.43 15.53 1.93
CA GLN A 172 7.15 16.75 1.17
C GLN A 172 6.87 17.93 2.12
N PRO A 173 7.29 19.16 1.81
CA PRO A 173 7.14 20.32 2.70
C PRO A 173 5.69 20.67 3.11
N TRP A 174 4.68 20.16 2.40
CA TRP A 174 3.25 20.39 2.67
C TRP A 174 2.56 19.23 3.42
N TRP A 175 3.24 18.12 3.70
CA TRP A 175 2.66 17.05 4.52
C TRP A 175 2.50 17.53 5.96
N GLN A 176 1.37 17.22 6.59
CA GLN A 176 1.13 17.55 7.99
C GLN A 176 1.89 16.57 8.89
N VAL A 177 2.46 17.07 9.98
CA VAL A 177 3.02 16.26 11.05
C VAL A 177 1.94 16.06 12.12
N LYS A 178 1.81 14.83 12.61
CA LYS A 178 0.86 14.44 13.67
C LYS A 178 1.63 13.74 14.79
N VAL A 179 1.33 14.10 16.04
CA VAL A 179 1.94 13.47 17.22
C VAL A 179 1.08 12.28 17.68
N VAL A 180 1.71 11.22 18.15
CA VAL A 180 1.02 10.06 18.73
C VAL A 180 0.60 10.32 20.18
N ASN A 181 -0.08 9.37 20.82
CA ASN A 181 -0.25 9.41 22.28
C ASN A 181 1.09 9.02 22.93
N VAL A 182 1.91 10.02 23.28
CA VAL A 182 3.26 9.86 23.85
C VAL A 182 3.17 9.56 25.34
N ALA A 183 3.87 8.53 25.80
CA ALA A 183 3.98 8.18 27.20
C ALA A 183 4.96 9.11 27.95
N GLU A 184 4.74 9.29 29.27
CA GLU A 184 5.59 10.16 30.09
C GLU A 184 7.07 9.68 30.14
N ALA A 185 7.32 8.38 29.97
CA ALA A 185 8.67 7.83 29.82
C ALA A 185 9.29 8.26 28.48
N GLU A 186 8.60 8.03 27.35
CA GLU A 186 9.05 8.43 26.01
C GLU A 186 9.38 9.94 25.95
N TYR A 187 8.56 10.78 26.59
CA TYR A 187 8.77 12.24 26.65
C TYR A 187 9.98 12.66 27.49
N ARG A 188 10.32 11.94 28.57
CA ARG A 188 11.50 12.23 29.42
C ARG A 188 12.83 11.93 28.72
N GLU A 189 12.83 11.07 27.71
CA GLU A 189 14.03 10.68 26.96
C GLU A 189 14.32 11.60 25.75
N LEU A 190 13.56 12.68 25.57
CA LEU A 190 13.71 13.62 24.45
C LEU A 190 14.72 14.72 24.74
N SER A 191 15.47 15.12 23.72
CA SER A 191 16.27 16.35 23.74
C SER A 191 15.39 17.60 23.81
N ALA A 192 15.95 18.74 24.23
CA ALA A 192 15.22 20.01 24.21
C ALA A 192 14.74 20.40 22.80
N GLU A 193 15.46 19.98 21.76
CA GLU A 193 15.17 20.23 20.34
C GLU A 193 14.08 19.27 19.81
N GLU A 194 14.11 17.99 20.19
CA GLU A 194 13.02 17.04 19.96
C GLU A 194 11.72 17.52 20.63
N VAL A 195 11.79 18.00 21.87
CA VAL A 195 10.64 18.58 22.60
C VAL A 195 10.12 19.85 21.92
N ALA A 196 10.99 20.69 21.36
CA ALA A 196 10.57 21.88 20.62
C ALA A 196 9.80 21.49 19.35
N ASN A 197 10.35 20.60 18.52
CA ASN A 197 9.67 20.09 17.33
C ASN A 197 8.34 19.40 17.67
N LEU A 198 8.30 18.58 18.72
CA LEU A 198 7.09 17.88 19.14
C LEU A 198 6.00 18.85 19.61
N LYS A 199 6.36 19.95 20.29
CA LYS A 199 5.43 21.03 20.65
C LYS A 199 4.89 21.74 19.43
N THR A 200 5.72 22.04 18.43
CA THR A 200 5.28 22.63 17.14
C THR A 200 4.30 21.71 16.42
N ALA A 201 4.60 20.40 16.34
CA ALA A 201 3.71 19.39 15.74
C ALA A 201 2.37 19.21 16.49
N ASN A 202 2.28 19.63 17.75
CA ASN A 202 1.09 19.51 18.60
C ASN A 202 0.37 20.86 18.83
N LEU A 203 0.62 21.87 17.99
CA LEU A 203 -0.14 23.12 18.02
C LEU A 203 -1.59 22.91 17.51
N PRO A 204 -2.56 23.76 17.91
CA PRO A 204 -3.93 23.69 17.39
C PRO A 204 -4.07 23.93 15.88
N GLN A 205 -3.07 24.60 15.28
CA GLN A 205 -2.95 24.77 13.84
C GLN A 205 -2.08 23.62 13.28
N PRO A 206 -2.50 22.90 12.22
CA PRO A 206 -1.75 21.76 11.72
C PRO A 206 -0.37 22.15 11.16
N ALA A 207 0.69 21.83 11.91
CA ALA A 207 2.05 22.02 11.44
C ALA A 207 2.38 21.07 10.27
N CYS A 208 3.15 21.57 9.31
CA CYS A 208 3.65 20.82 8.17
C CYS A 208 5.15 20.55 8.29
N VAL A 209 5.68 19.65 7.46
CA VAL A 209 7.12 19.29 7.44
C VAL A 209 8.04 20.51 7.29
N ARG A 210 7.59 21.57 6.60
CA ARG A 210 8.34 22.83 6.45
C ARG A 210 8.53 23.64 7.74
N ASP A 211 7.71 23.39 8.76
CA ASP A 211 7.63 24.20 9.99
C ASP A 211 8.48 23.62 11.14
N LEU A 212 9.21 22.52 10.88
CA LEU A 212 9.96 21.74 11.87
C LEU A 212 11.42 21.55 11.44
N ASP A 213 12.34 21.40 12.41
CA ASP A 213 13.71 20.99 12.10
C ASP A 213 13.72 19.57 11.49
N PRO A 214 14.38 19.35 10.33
CA PRO A 214 14.31 18.08 9.62
C PRO A 214 15.08 16.94 10.32
N LEU A 215 16.11 17.24 11.11
CA LEU A 215 16.89 16.23 11.83
C LEU A 215 16.10 15.71 13.04
N MET A 216 15.57 16.62 13.86
CA MET A 216 14.72 16.28 15.00
C MET A 216 13.42 15.62 14.56
N LEU A 217 12.84 16.04 13.43
CA LEU A 217 11.66 15.38 12.84
C LEU A 217 11.96 13.92 12.45
N LEU A 218 13.14 13.65 11.90
CA LEU A 218 13.58 12.30 11.57
C LEU A 218 13.84 11.43 12.82
N GLN A 219 14.37 12.00 13.90
CA GLN A 219 14.52 11.28 15.18
C GLN A 219 13.17 10.92 15.80
N LEU A 220 12.24 11.89 15.89
CA LEU A 220 10.87 11.66 16.36
C LEU A 220 10.15 10.59 15.52
N TYR A 221 10.40 10.53 14.21
CA TYR A 221 9.87 9.49 13.33
C TYR A 221 10.49 8.11 13.60
N ARG A 222 11.82 8.00 13.75
CA ARG A 222 12.51 6.74 14.10
C ARG A 222 12.03 6.17 15.43
N ARG A 223 11.83 7.05 16.44
CA ARG A 223 11.24 6.72 17.75
C ARG A 223 9.72 6.41 17.66
N GLY A 224 9.08 6.63 16.50
CA GLY A 224 7.66 6.39 16.29
C GLY A 224 6.74 7.30 17.10
N LEU A 225 7.19 8.52 17.38
CA LEU A 225 6.47 9.54 18.18
C LEU A 225 5.67 10.51 17.31
N VAL A 226 6.00 10.58 16.01
CA VAL A 226 5.22 11.30 14.99
C VAL A 226 4.88 10.40 13.82
N TYR A 227 3.81 10.77 13.11
CA TYR A 227 3.45 10.23 11.81
C TYR A 227 3.02 11.37 10.88
N PHE A 228 2.96 11.06 9.59
CA PHE A 228 2.69 12.06 8.55
C PHE A 228 1.30 11.87 7.99
N ASP A 229 0.61 12.97 7.75
CA ASP A 229 -0.65 13.00 7.02
C ASP A 229 -0.54 13.84 5.74
N VAL A 230 -1.14 13.32 4.68
CA VAL A 230 -1.00 13.81 3.30
C VAL A 230 -2.39 14.24 2.87
N VAL A 231 -2.78 15.42 3.37
CA VAL A 231 -4.13 15.98 3.24
C VAL A 231 -4.31 16.50 1.81
N VAL A 232 -5.29 15.93 1.11
CA VAL A 232 -5.60 16.26 -0.29
C VAL A 232 -6.88 17.10 -0.35
N SER A 233 -6.77 18.29 -0.96
CA SER A 233 -7.89 19.20 -1.20
C SER A 233 -8.70 18.78 -2.44
N PRO A 234 -10.03 19.03 -2.50
CA PRO A 234 -10.82 18.84 -3.73
C PRO A 234 -10.31 19.67 -4.91
N ASP A 235 -9.65 20.80 -4.65
CA ASP A 235 -9.12 21.70 -5.68
C ASP A 235 -7.67 21.39 -6.08
N ASP A 236 -7.00 20.46 -5.37
CA ASP A 236 -5.64 20.05 -5.73
C ASP A 236 -5.60 19.39 -7.12
N ARG A 237 -4.42 19.45 -7.73
CA ARG A 237 -4.10 18.78 -8.99
C ARG A 237 -2.86 17.91 -8.79
N PHE A 238 -2.81 16.77 -9.44
CA PHE A 238 -1.66 15.85 -9.35
C PHE A 238 -1.15 15.52 -10.75
N ARG A 239 0.17 15.36 -10.85
CA ARG A 239 0.79 14.62 -11.96
C ARG A 239 1.02 13.19 -11.49
N ILE A 240 0.45 12.24 -12.24
CA ILE A 240 0.65 10.81 -12.06
C ILE A 240 1.37 10.32 -13.32
N PRO A 241 2.58 9.73 -13.23
CA PRO A 241 3.26 9.16 -14.38
C PRO A 241 2.46 7.98 -14.97
N PRO A 242 2.55 7.70 -16.28
CA PRO A 242 2.01 6.49 -16.86
C PRO A 242 2.57 5.23 -16.16
N LEU A 243 1.73 4.20 -16.01
CA LEU A 243 2.07 2.92 -15.40
C LEU A 243 2.92 2.01 -16.33
N GLU A 244 3.95 2.57 -16.95
CA GLU A 244 4.87 1.80 -17.80
C GLU A 244 5.58 0.70 -16.99
N GLY A 245 5.31 -0.56 -17.34
CA GLY A 245 5.85 -1.73 -16.66
C GLY A 245 5.09 -2.18 -15.39
N PHE A 246 4.09 -1.45 -14.90
CA PHE A 246 3.37 -1.83 -13.66
C PHE A 246 2.29 -2.90 -13.93
N VAL A 247 2.73 -4.14 -14.19
CA VAL A 247 1.84 -5.29 -14.32
C VAL A 247 1.25 -5.64 -12.94
N SER A 248 -0.08 -5.59 -12.80
CA SER A 248 -0.74 -6.07 -11.59
C SER A 248 -0.58 -7.59 -11.47
N ASN A 249 0.12 -8.04 -10.43
CA ASN A 249 0.47 -9.46 -10.27
C ASN A 249 -0.69 -10.33 -9.72
N ARG A 250 -1.86 -9.74 -9.41
CA ARG A 250 -2.95 -10.43 -8.69
C ARG A 250 -4.32 -10.16 -9.31
N THR A 251 -4.82 -11.13 -10.06
CA THR A 251 -6.26 -11.41 -10.04
C THR A 251 -6.57 -11.97 -8.63
N PRO A 252 -7.50 -11.39 -7.84
CA PRO A 252 -7.78 -11.88 -6.50
C PRO A 252 -8.25 -13.33 -6.55
N ALA A 253 -7.65 -14.20 -5.72
CA ALA A 253 -7.97 -15.62 -5.75
C ALA A 253 -9.40 -15.88 -5.25
N ALA A 254 -10.00 -17.01 -5.66
CA ALA A 254 -11.39 -17.33 -5.33
C ALA A 254 -11.60 -17.49 -3.81
N GLY A 255 -12.14 -16.45 -3.17
CA GLY A 255 -12.34 -16.36 -1.71
C GLY A 255 -11.58 -15.21 -1.05
N GLU A 256 -10.65 -14.55 -1.75
CA GLU A 256 -9.96 -13.36 -1.24
C GLU A 256 -10.85 -12.12 -1.37
N ALA A 257 -11.01 -11.38 -0.27
CA ALA A 257 -11.71 -10.12 -0.27
C ALA A 257 -10.84 -9.05 -0.96
N ALA A 258 -11.15 -8.74 -2.23
CA ALA A 258 -10.48 -7.70 -3.01
C ALA A 258 -10.43 -6.38 -2.22
N ASP A 259 -9.27 -5.72 -2.22
CA ASP A 259 -9.08 -4.45 -1.52
C ASP A 259 -9.71 -3.31 -2.35
N PRO A 260 -10.77 -2.64 -1.86
CA PRO A 260 -11.40 -1.54 -2.59
C PRO A 260 -10.44 -0.38 -2.86
N LEU A 261 -9.43 -0.20 -2.00
CA LEU A 261 -8.49 0.90 -2.07
C LEU A 261 -7.41 0.69 -3.13
N GLU A 262 -6.95 -0.57 -3.31
CA GLU A 262 -6.12 -0.97 -4.45
C GLU A 262 -6.89 -0.86 -5.77
N ALA A 263 -8.15 -1.33 -5.82
CA ALA A 263 -8.99 -1.19 -7.01
C ALA A 263 -9.21 0.30 -7.39
N LEU A 264 -9.37 1.17 -6.39
CA LEU A 264 -9.50 2.61 -6.61
C LEU A 264 -8.18 3.27 -7.05
N LEU A 265 -7.02 2.83 -6.53
CA LEU A 265 -5.71 3.31 -7.00
C LEU A 265 -5.50 3.03 -8.50
N TYR A 266 -5.77 1.80 -8.97
CA TYR A 266 -5.72 1.51 -10.42
C TYR A 266 -6.69 2.40 -11.21
N SER A 267 -7.90 2.61 -10.69
CA SER A 267 -8.92 3.45 -11.34
C SER A 267 -8.49 4.91 -11.44
N VAL A 268 -7.89 5.47 -10.38
CA VAL A 268 -7.29 6.80 -10.35
C VAL A 268 -6.14 6.92 -11.35
N PHE A 269 -5.27 5.91 -11.45
CA PHE A 269 -4.13 5.92 -12.39
C PHE A 269 -4.54 5.80 -13.86
N VAL A 270 -5.70 5.19 -14.17
CA VAL A 270 -6.26 5.14 -15.53
C VAL A 270 -7.03 6.41 -15.90
N ALA A 271 -7.71 7.05 -14.93
CA ALA A 271 -8.59 8.20 -15.20
C ALA A 271 -7.96 9.59 -14.95
N SER A 272 -6.82 9.67 -14.26
CA SER A 272 -6.14 10.94 -13.97
C SER A 272 -5.42 11.49 -15.21
N SER A 273 -5.53 12.80 -15.41
CA SER A 273 -4.79 13.56 -16.43
C SER A 273 -4.12 14.78 -15.80
N GLU A 274 -3.04 15.26 -16.41
CA GLU A 274 -2.29 16.40 -15.86
C GLU A 274 -3.18 17.65 -15.77
N GLY A 275 -3.24 18.24 -14.57
CA GLY A 275 -4.03 19.42 -14.29
C GLY A 275 -5.51 19.18 -13.95
N LEU A 276 -5.99 17.94 -13.94
CA LEU A 276 -7.34 17.58 -13.45
C LEU A 276 -7.44 17.86 -11.93
N ARG A 277 -8.54 18.48 -11.47
CA ARG A 277 -8.80 18.64 -10.03
C ARG A 277 -9.32 17.36 -9.40
N VAL A 278 -9.00 17.11 -8.13
CA VAL A 278 -9.49 15.93 -7.39
C VAL A 278 -11.02 15.85 -7.35
N GLY A 279 -11.69 17.00 -7.19
CA GLY A 279 -13.16 17.10 -7.22
C GLY A 279 -13.78 16.76 -8.58
N ASP A 280 -13.04 16.93 -9.67
CA ASP A 280 -13.49 16.55 -11.02
C ASP A 280 -13.25 15.06 -11.28
N LEU A 281 -12.09 14.54 -10.86
CA LEU A 281 -11.78 13.10 -10.91
C LEU A 281 -12.79 12.26 -10.12
N SER A 282 -13.24 12.73 -8.96
CA SER A 282 -14.31 12.08 -8.16
C SER A 282 -15.62 11.94 -8.95
N ARG A 283 -16.00 12.94 -9.75
CA ARG A 283 -17.21 12.87 -10.60
C ARG A 283 -17.00 11.97 -11.82
N ILE A 284 -15.80 11.98 -12.42
CA ILE A 284 -15.45 11.10 -13.56
C ILE A 284 -15.46 9.63 -13.16
N LEU A 285 -14.91 9.29 -11.99
CA LEU A 285 -14.91 7.93 -11.46
C LEU A 285 -16.27 7.50 -10.86
N ASN A 286 -17.19 8.45 -10.61
CA ASN A 286 -18.41 8.24 -9.82
C ASN A 286 -18.13 7.60 -8.45
N VAL A 287 -17.05 8.06 -7.79
CA VAL A 287 -16.58 7.58 -6.48
C VAL A 287 -16.56 8.73 -5.48
N GLY A 288 -16.87 8.43 -4.21
CA GLY A 288 -16.91 9.41 -3.13
C GLY A 288 -15.61 10.21 -3.02
N LEU A 289 -15.74 11.53 -2.87
CA LEU A 289 -14.60 12.46 -2.84
C LEU A 289 -13.56 12.08 -1.77
N ARG A 290 -14.02 11.64 -0.59
CA ARG A 290 -13.19 11.09 0.50
C ARG A 290 -12.29 9.95 0.04
N ASP A 291 -12.82 9.03 -0.75
CA ASP A 291 -12.13 7.81 -1.17
C ASP A 291 -11.09 8.15 -2.24
N VAL A 292 -11.42 9.08 -3.17
CA VAL A 292 -10.46 9.59 -4.17
C VAL A 292 -9.35 10.42 -3.51
N THR A 293 -9.67 11.29 -2.53
CA THR A 293 -8.64 11.98 -1.74
C THR A 293 -7.76 10.99 -0.97
N THR A 294 -8.32 9.85 -0.51
CA THR A 294 -7.56 8.79 0.17
C THR A 294 -6.62 8.06 -0.79
N ALA A 295 -7.10 7.68 -1.98
CA ALA A 295 -6.28 7.04 -3.01
C ALA A 295 -5.13 7.97 -3.48
N LEU A 296 -5.40 9.27 -3.70
CA LEU A 296 -4.35 10.24 -4.03
C LEU A 296 -3.38 10.49 -2.87
N SER A 297 -3.87 10.49 -1.63
CA SER A 297 -3.02 10.56 -0.42
C SER A 297 -2.04 9.40 -0.38
N LEU A 298 -2.48 8.17 -0.71
CA LEU A 298 -1.60 7.00 -0.82
C LEU A 298 -0.65 7.09 -2.02
N ALA A 299 -1.14 7.42 -3.21
CA ALA A 299 -0.31 7.56 -4.40
C ALA A 299 0.83 8.58 -4.18
N ALA A 300 0.56 9.69 -3.49
CA ALA A 300 1.57 10.68 -3.12
C ALA A 300 2.56 10.17 -2.06
N ARG A 301 2.10 9.41 -1.05
CA ARG A 301 3.00 8.75 -0.06
C ARG A 301 3.93 7.73 -0.72
N LEU A 302 3.46 7.06 -1.76
CA LEU A 302 4.19 6.03 -2.52
C LEU A 302 5.09 6.59 -3.63
N GLY A 303 5.06 7.90 -3.88
CA GLY A 303 5.82 8.55 -4.96
C GLY A 303 5.20 8.43 -6.36
N PHE A 304 4.02 7.83 -6.49
CA PHE A 304 3.28 7.70 -7.75
C PHE A 304 2.50 8.97 -8.14
N ALA A 305 2.27 9.92 -7.23
CA ALA A 305 1.55 11.16 -7.51
C ALA A 305 2.26 12.39 -6.92
N THR A 306 2.66 13.32 -7.79
CA THR A 306 3.23 14.61 -7.38
C THR A 306 2.13 15.66 -7.36
N ARG A 307 1.87 16.27 -6.19
CA ARG A 307 0.97 17.44 -6.09
C ARG A 307 1.57 18.58 -6.91
N LEU A 308 0.78 19.15 -7.81
CA LEU A 308 1.14 20.35 -8.54
C LEU A 308 0.88 21.56 -7.64
N GLU A 309 1.92 22.36 -7.37
CA GLU A 309 1.73 23.68 -6.78
C GLU A 309 1.18 24.61 -7.86
N ASP A 310 0.18 25.43 -7.53
CA ASP A 310 -0.27 26.50 -8.43
C ASP A 310 0.91 27.44 -8.67
N ALA A 311 1.26 27.65 -9.94
CA ALA A 311 2.34 28.56 -10.30
C ALA A 311 2.03 29.96 -9.73
N PRO A 312 3.00 30.63 -9.06
CA PRO A 312 2.76 31.99 -8.57
C PRO A 312 2.31 32.86 -9.75
N PRO A 313 1.26 33.67 -9.60
CA PRO A 313 0.68 34.42 -10.70
C PRO A 313 1.80 35.24 -11.36
N MET A 314 2.03 35.01 -12.67
CA MET A 314 3.19 35.56 -13.38
C MET A 314 3.33 37.03 -13.05
N ALA A 315 4.42 37.38 -12.35
CA ALA A 315 4.73 38.76 -12.02
C ALA A 315 4.75 39.55 -13.33
N THR A 316 3.74 40.41 -13.52
CA THR A 316 3.49 41.07 -14.80
C THR A 316 4.75 41.81 -15.20
N ARG A 317 5.41 41.35 -16.27
CA ARG A 317 6.57 42.04 -16.85
C ARG A 317 6.09 43.37 -17.41
N THR A 318 6.04 44.39 -16.56
CA THR A 318 6.03 45.78 -16.98
C THR A 318 7.31 46.01 -17.77
N ALA A 319 7.18 45.94 -19.09
CA ALA A 319 8.25 46.23 -20.03
C ALA A 319 8.56 47.73 -19.93
N THR A 320 9.46 48.09 -19.03
CA THR A 320 10.01 49.44 -18.95
C THR A 320 10.68 49.74 -20.27
N LEU A 321 10.06 50.61 -21.08
CA LEU A 321 10.61 51.07 -22.34
C LEU A 321 11.84 51.94 -22.07
N GLY A 322 13.00 51.29 -22.02
CA GLY A 322 14.30 51.94 -21.96
C GLY A 322 14.55 52.71 -23.26
N VAL A 323 14.44 54.03 -23.20
CA VAL A 323 14.76 54.95 -24.30
C VAL A 323 16.24 54.79 -24.67
N GLN A 324 16.56 54.81 -25.97
CA GLN A 324 17.95 54.77 -26.43
C GLN A 324 18.79 55.92 -25.84
N SER A 325 20.03 55.60 -25.47
CA SER A 325 21.14 56.54 -25.54
C SER A 325 22.31 55.84 -26.22
N LEU A 326 22.72 56.37 -27.38
CA LEU A 326 23.89 55.93 -28.13
C LEU A 326 25.11 56.69 -27.62
N ILE A 327 26.10 55.99 -27.05
CA ILE A 327 27.50 56.43 -27.05
C ILE A 327 28.37 55.17 -27.20
N ASP A 328 28.88 54.94 -28.40
CA ASP A 328 30.05 54.09 -28.63
C ASP A 328 31.31 54.95 -28.43
N LEU A 329 32.32 54.44 -27.71
CA LEU A 329 33.73 54.77 -27.89
C LEU A 329 34.57 53.56 -27.44
N ASP A 330 35.36 53.02 -28.37
CA ASP A 330 36.37 52.00 -28.10
C ASP A 330 37.61 52.60 -27.42
N GLU A 331 38.31 51.79 -26.61
CA GLU A 331 39.78 51.80 -26.55
C GLU A 331 40.28 50.41 -26.10
N ASP A 332 41.51 50.05 -26.48
CA ASP A 332 41.93 48.66 -26.74
C ASP A 332 42.99 48.11 -25.73
N GLU A 333 43.44 46.87 -25.97
CA GLU A 333 44.60 46.14 -25.42
C GLU A 333 44.47 45.32 -24.11
N GLY A 334 45.29 44.25 -24.02
CA GLY A 334 45.70 43.63 -22.75
C GLY A 334 45.33 42.16 -22.51
N GLY A 335 45.75 41.23 -23.38
CA GLY A 335 45.45 39.80 -23.21
C GLY A 335 46.20 39.07 -22.08
N GLY A 336 45.56 38.10 -21.42
CA GLY A 336 46.19 37.24 -20.40
C GLY A 336 45.39 35.95 -20.13
N ARG A 337 46.08 34.79 -20.07
CA ARG A 337 45.46 33.49 -19.73
C ARG A 337 45.35 33.31 -18.22
N GLY A 338 44.21 32.79 -17.73
CA GLY A 338 44.03 32.36 -16.34
C GLY A 338 42.90 31.33 -16.21
N ASP A 339 43.20 30.18 -15.60
CA ASP A 339 42.23 29.13 -15.24
C ASP A 339 41.62 29.40 -13.84
N GLY A 340 40.45 28.82 -13.54
CA GLY A 340 39.80 28.99 -12.23
C GLY A 340 38.27 29.00 -12.22
N GLY A 341 37.60 28.05 -12.89
CA GLY A 341 36.14 27.99 -12.95
C GLY A 341 35.44 27.64 -11.62
N ALA A 342 34.96 28.63 -10.87
CA ALA A 342 34.17 28.45 -9.64
C ALA A 342 32.65 28.55 -9.89
N GLY A 343 32.01 27.43 -10.30
CA GLY A 343 30.56 27.36 -10.56
C GLY A 343 29.81 26.45 -9.58
N ARG A 344 28.82 26.98 -8.85
CA ARG A 344 27.97 26.19 -7.93
C ARG A 344 26.86 25.50 -8.74
N GLY A 345 26.94 24.17 -8.88
CA GLY A 345 25.90 23.36 -9.49
C GLY A 345 25.02 22.67 -8.45
N CYS A 346 23.73 23.04 -8.37
CA CYS A 346 22.74 22.28 -7.62
C CYS A 346 22.26 21.11 -8.48
N THR A 347 22.73 19.88 -8.22
CA THR A 347 22.44 18.71 -9.06
C THR A 347 21.06 18.11 -8.77
N ASP A 348 20.27 17.94 -9.82
CA ASP A 348 18.86 17.52 -9.79
C ASP A 348 18.56 16.26 -8.97
N ALA A 349 17.36 16.23 -8.37
CA ALA A 349 16.72 15.03 -7.82
C ALA A 349 16.30 13.99 -8.89
N ARG A 350 16.78 14.13 -10.13
CA ARG A 350 16.43 13.32 -11.30
C ARG A 350 17.11 11.94 -11.33
N ALA A 351 18.25 11.79 -10.66
CA ALA A 351 19.03 10.55 -10.62
C ALA A 351 18.43 9.43 -9.73
N ALA A 352 17.41 9.74 -8.91
CA ALA A 352 16.85 8.78 -7.94
C ALA A 352 15.91 7.73 -8.55
N TRP A 353 15.45 7.91 -9.81
CA TRP A 353 14.48 7.03 -10.47
C TRP A 353 15.12 5.77 -11.08
N GLU A 354 16.24 5.93 -11.79
CA GLU A 354 16.82 4.88 -12.63
C GLU A 354 17.45 3.73 -11.82
N GLY A 355 17.79 3.97 -10.54
CA GLY A 355 18.45 2.99 -9.67
C GLY A 355 17.54 1.93 -9.02
N HIS A 356 16.23 2.19 -8.87
CA HIS A 356 15.31 1.28 -8.16
C HIS A 356 14.22 0.64 -9.04
N ALA A 357 13.98 1.13 -10.25
CA ALA A 357 13.04 0.49 -11.19
C ALA A 357 13.56 -0.86 -11.74
N ALA A 358 14.88 -1.10 -11.70
CA ALA A 358 15.54 -2.30 -12.21
C ALA A 358 15.40 -3.55 -11.29
N GLY A 359 14.17 -3.86 -10.86
CA GLY A 359 13.90 -4.90 -9.86
C GLY A 359 12.70 -5.83 -10.13
N LEU A 360 11.91 -5.60 -11.19
CA LEU A 360 10.75 -6.43 -11.54
C LEU A 360 10.97 -7.14 -12.88
N PRO A 361 11.10 -8.49 -12.91
CA PRO A 361 11.34 -9.23 -14.14
C PRO A 361 10.05 -9.42 -14.96
N ALA A 362 9.81 -8.53 -15.92
CA ALA A 362 8.85 -8.76 -17.00
C ALA A 362 9.42 -9.76 -18.02
N GLU A 363 9.47 -11.03 -17.67
CA GLU A 363 10.07 -12.06 -18.53
C GLU A 363 9.18 -12.43 -19.73
N ARG A 364 9.81 -12.67 -20.88
CA ARG A 364 9.15 -12.76 -22.18
C ARG A 364 8.62 -14.16 -22.48
N SER A 365 7.31 -14.33 -22.49
CA SER A 365 6.68 -15.41 -23.27
C SER A 365 6.70 -15.05 -24.75
N GLN A 366 7.53 -15.74 -25.56
CA GLN A 366 7.43 -15.72 -27.02
C GLN A 366 6.80 -17.01 -27.56
N PRO A 367 6.10 -16.95 -28.72
CA PRO A 367 5.15 -17.98 -29.12
C PRO A 367 5.76 -19.10 -29.98
N ALA A 368 5.17 -20.29 -29.89
CA ALA A 368 5.32 -21.36 -30.87
C ALA A 368 3.92 -21.83 -31.30
N ALA A 369 3.32 -21.14 -32.28
CA ALA A 369 2.11 -21.59 -32.94
C ALA A 369 2.48 -22.27 -34.27
N TYR A 370 2.17 -23.56 -34.38
CA TYR A 370 2.00 -24.23 -35.67
C TYR A 370 0.60 -24.86 -35.71
N SER A 371 -0.07 -24.70 -36.84
CA SER A 371 -1.46 -25.11 -37.04
C SER A 371 -1.57 -25.93 -38.31
N GLN A 372 -2.31 -27.05 -38.26
CA GLN A 372 -3.29 -27.50 -39.26
C GLN A 372 -3.68 -28.97 -39.05
N CYS A 373 -4.91 -29.30 -39.43
CA CYS A 373 -5.49 -30.64 -39.59
C CYS A 373 -6.04 -30.74 -41.05
N PRO A 374 -6.75 -31.79 -41.53
CA PRO A 374 -7.14 -33.07 -40.90
C PRO A 374 -7.08 -34.35 -41.80
N ALA A 375 -7.43 -35.50 -41.20
CA ALA A 375 -8.18 -36.66 -41.75
C ALA A 375 -7.71 -37.50 -42.98
N GLN A 376 -7.59 -38.84 -42.78
CA GLN A 376 -8.32 -39.94 -43.49
C GLN A 376 -7.91 -41.36 -42.96
N GLY A 377 -8.67 -42.43 -43.27
CA GLY A 377 -8.42 -43.86 -42.92
C GLY A 377 -8.58 -44.78 -44.15
N PRO A 378 -9.01 -46.09 -44.08
CA PRO A 378 -9.32 -46.98 -42.92
C PRO A 378 -8.95 -48.51 -43.09
N ARG A 379 -9.36 -49.39 -42.14
CA ARG A 379 -9.41 -50.91 -42.16
C ARG A 379 -8.05 -51.63 -41.90
N THR A 380 -7.93 -52.92 -41.49
CA THR A 380 -8.81 -54.13 -41.44
C THR A 380 -8.73 -54.95 -40.10
N HIS A 381 -9.49 -56.06 -39.99
CA HIS A 381 -9.69 -56.99 -38.83
C HIS A 381 -9.60 -58.49 -39.29
N PRO A 382 -9.69 -59.53 -38.41
CA PRO A 382 -9.45 -59.64 -36.96
C PRO A 382 -8.27 -60.64 -36.71
N PRO A 383 -8.33 -61.93 -36.24
CA PRO A 383 -9.37 -62.82 -35.66
C PRO A 383 -9.06 -63.27 -34.19
N THR A 384 -9.61 -64.40 -33.72
CA THR A 384 -9.42 -65.06 -32.39
C THR A 384 -9.36 -66.61 -32.55
N PRO A 385 -8.92 -67.43 -31.55
CA PRO A 385 -9.61 -67.72 -30.27
C PRO A 385 -8.60 -67.81 -29.06
N GLN A 386 -8.75 -68.47 -27.89
CA GLN A 386 -9.73 -69.44 -27.33
C GLN A 386 -9.72 -69.45 -25.76
N SER A 387 -10.27 -70.49 -25.12
CA SER A 387 -10.33 -70.82 -23.66
C SER A 387 -10.66 -72.35 -23.54
N PRO A 388 -10.88 -73.05 -22.37
CA PRO A 388 -11.08 -72.62 -20.96
C PRO A 388 -10.43 -73.58 -19.89
N VAL A 389 -11.03 -73.69 -18.68
CA VAL A 389 -10.90 -74.76 -17.62
C VAL A 389 -9.75 -74.59 -16.59
N SER A 390 -9.86 -74.89 -15.27
CA SER A 390 -10.95 -74.85 -14.25
C SER A 390 -10.42 -75.26 -12.86
N ARG A 391 -10.96 -74.68 -11.76
CA ARG A 391 -10.94 -75.16 -10.33
C ARG A 391 -9.54 -75.29 -9.65
N GLY A 392 -9.42 -75.23 -8.32
CA GLY A 392 -10.39 -74.87 -7.28
C GLY A 392 -10.03 -75.41 -5.87
N GLY A 393 -10.43 -74.69 -4.80
CA GLY A 393 -10.27 -75.08 -3.39
C GLY A 393 -8.89 -74.77 -2.76
N GLY A 394 -8.77 -74.53 -1.44
CA GLY A 394 -9.84 -74.27 -0.47
C GLY A 394 -9.47 -74.57 1.01
N GLY A 395 -9.38 -73.53 1.84
CA GLY A 395 -9.41 -73.62 3.31
C GLY A 395 -8.19 -74.27 4.01
N ASP A 396 -8.16 -74.36 5.35
CA ASP A 396 -8.69 -73.44 6.38
C ASP A 396 -8.04 -73.76 7.76
N GLY A 397 -7.99 -72.78 8.66
CA GLY A 397 -7.55 -72.92 10.07
C GLY A 397 -6.06 -73.21 10.31
N GLY A 398 -5.55 -73.03 11.55
CA GLY A 398 -6.16 -72.42 12.72
C GLY A 398 -5.48 -72.81 14.05
N GLY A 399 -5.46 -71.88 15.02
CA GLY A 399 -4.97 -72.11 16.39
C GLY A 399 -3.54 -71.64 16.65
N GLY A 400 -3.34 -70.87 17.73
CA GLY A 400 -2.08 -70.23 18.13
C GLY A 400 -2.33 -68.94 18.88
#